data_AF-A0AAI8SJC3-F1
#
_entry.id   AF-A0AAI8SJC3-F1
#
_cell.length_a   1.000
_cell.length_b   1.000
_cell.length_c   1.000
_cell.angle_alpha   90.00
_cell.angle_beta   90.00
_cell.angle_gamma   90.00
#
_symmetry.space_group_name_H-M   'P 1'
#
loop_
_entity.id
_entity.type
_entity.pdbx_description
1 polymer ?
#
loop_
_entity_poly.entity_id
_entity_poly.type
_entity_poly.pdbx_seq_one_letter_code
_entity_poly.pdbx_strand_id
1 'polypeptide(L)'
;MWMGTPSAQTLVDIGVRGIFQELEEVPMTMVGGFDVRRQQITFDYVDYDGLLRWGQIGPATRKALRNWLAEHCSDGDGQFALEGCPGWRYVCEELAAAGICAHLGDAAEIAVLPEPKKRAKTDRADTRLLRTLLFEDRFPESWILPAHMLEIRTLGRLYYTLMDERRAWQQRIHVQLFHQGCPPIRALLSGAGRAALDSVDLSAAGRRCVDTALRRIDQLSTEIDPLPSQLVNFARRQAGCQAMQRHYGIGWLCAAIIWSEVGDVRRFSSSHRLVRFAGLDVTVYSSDTKRSPGHLSREGSPELRWAAFEAAECASRRRSLDYGYYHKLAAKRDGHNGKNPHPGGGTQNSAPMLSPAACVRRWRPGAASPRTPGGGLLNDALRACHAH
;
A
#
# COMPACT_ATOMS: atom_id res chain seq x y z
N MET A 1 -72.83 38.87 32.47
CA MET A 1 -71.98 37.98 33.28
C MET A 1 -70.66 37.84 32.54
N TRP A 2 -69.69 38.67 32.95
CA TRP A 2 -68.35 38.77 32.38
C TRP A 2 -67.45 37.72 33.04
N MET A 3 -66.77 36.91 32.24
CA MET A 3 -65.42 36.35 32.48
C MET A 3 -64.90 36.05 31.06
N GLY A 4 -63.91 36.72 30.49
CA GLY A 4 -62.65 37.20 31.04
C GLY A 4 -61.56 36.54 30.19
N THR A 5 -61.30 37.06 29.00
CA THR A 5 -60.19 36.63 28.14
C THR A 5 -58.88 36.81 28.89
N PRO A 6 -57.97 35.81 28.91
CA PRO A 6 -56.67 35.99 29.54
C PRO A 6 -55.91 37.10 28.81
N SER A 7 -55.26 37.98 29.57
CA SER A 7 -54.46 39.06 28.99
C SER A 7 -53.21 38.49 28.31
N ALA A 8 -52.74 39.18 27.28
CA ALA A 8 -51.52 38.83 26.53
C ALA A 8 -50.27 38.70 27.43
N GLN A 9 -50.31 39.19 28.68
CA GLN A 9 -49.22 39.10 29.64
C GLN A 9 -49.07 37.70 30.27
N THR A 10 -50.16 36.93 30.42
CA THR A 10 -50.09 35.58 31.02
C THR A 10 -49.51 34.53 30.07
N LEU A 11 -49.61 34.76 28.75
CA LEU A 11 -48.97 33.91 27.74
C LEU A 11 -47.46 34.18 27.58
N VAL A 12 -46.98 35.37 27.99
CA VAL A 12 -45.56 35.71 27.98
C VAL A 12 -44.84 35.08 29.18
N ASP A 13 -45.45 35.01 30.37
CA ASP A 13 -44.79 34.41 31.53
C ASP A 13 -44.71 32.86 31.51
N ILE A 14 -45.63 32.19 30.83
CA ILE A 14 -45.54 30.73 30.59
C ILE A 14 -44.57 30.42 29.42
N GLY A 15 -44.44 31.35 28.47
CA GLY A 15 -43.51 31.24 27.34
C GLY A 15 -42.05 31.59 27.67
N VAL A 16 -41.79 32.31 28.76
CA VAL A 16 -40.43 32.76 29.13
C VAL A 16 -39.76 31.88 30.21
N ARG A 17 -40.52 31.05 30.94
CA ARG A 17 -39.94 30.07 31.89
C ARG A 17 -39.57 28.71 31.28
N GLY A 18 -39.82 28.50 29.99
CA GLY A 18 -39.57 27.23 29.28
C GLY A 18 -38.48 27.28 28.19
N ILE A 19 -37.70 28.37 28.08
CA ILE A 19 -36.64 28.53 27.04
C ILE A 19 -35.25 28.68 27.69
N PHE A 20 -35.11 28.28 28.94
CA PHE A 20 -33.81 27.88 29.48
C PHE A 20 -33.93 26.40 29.86
N GLN A 21 -34.15 25.54 28.86
CA GLN A 21 -33.44 24.27 28.90
C GLN A 21 -31.97 24.68 28.88
N GLU A 22 -31.33 24.59 30.04
CA GLU A 22 -29.89 24.39 30.13
C GLU A 22 -29.55 23.47 28.96
N LEU A 23 -28.80 24.00 27.99
CA LEU A 23 -28.17 23.18 26.99
C LEU A 23 -27.32 22.23 27.82
N GLU A 24 -27.83 21.01 28.01
CA GLU A 24 -27.08 19.89 28.52
C GLU A 24 -25.81 19.92 27.67
N GLU A 25 -24.70 20.37 28.26
CA GLU A 25 -23.41 20.42 27.58
C GLU A 25 -23.14 18.97 27.20
N VAL A 26 -23.45 18.61 25.95
CA VAL A 26 -23.08 17.32 25.40
C VAL A 26 -21.56 17.32 25.51
N PRO A 27 -20.96 16.46 26.35
CA PRO A 27 -19.52 16.47 26.54
C PRO A 27 -18.89 16.33 25.17
N MET A 28 -18.16 17.36 24.74
CA MET A 28 -17.56 17.36 23.42
C MET A 28 -16.41 16.36 23.44
N THR A 29 -16.49 15.33 22.61
CA THR A 29 -15.33 14.48 22.33
C THR A 29 -14.18 15.36 21.86
N MET A 30 -12.99 15.16 22.41
CA MET A 30 -11.80 15.90 22.00
C MET A 30 -11.49 15.60 20.52
N VAL A 31 -11.34 16.64 19.69
CA VAL A 31 -11.02 16.47 18.25
C VAL A 31 -9.72 17.20 17.91
N GLY A 32 -8.77 16.48 17.31
CA GLY A 32 -7.44 16.99 17.05
C GLY A 32 -6.82 16.59 15.71
N GLY A 33 -5.70 17.25 15.39
CA GLY A 33 -4.87 16.97 14.23
C GLY A 33 -3.40 16.87 14.63
N PHE A 34 -2.69 15.87 14.10
CA PHE A 34 -1.26 15.67 14.25
C PHE A 34 -0.52 15.78 12.92
N ASP A 35 0.54 16.59 12.90
CA ASP A 35 1.53 16.61 11.83
C ASP A 35 2.82 15.97 12.37
N VAL A 36 3.16 14.80 11.84
CA VAL A 36 4.20 13.92 12.38
C VAL A 36 5.48 14.06 11.57
N ARG A 37 6.52 14.60 12.20
CA ARG A 37 7.85 14.78 11.61
C ARG A 37 8.91 14.05 12.44
N ARG A 38 10.08 13.80 11.85
CA ARG A 38 11.13 13.00 12.51
C ARG A 38 11.62 13.56 13.84
N GLN A 39 11.58 14.88 14.02
CA GLN A 39 12.05 15.53 15.24
C GLN A 39 10.91 15.84 16.22
N GLN A 40 9.69 16.06 15.74
CA GLN A 40 8.57 16.51 16.56
C GLN A 40 7.21 16.08 15.96
N ILE A 41 6.21 16.02 16.83
CA ILE A 41 4.79 15.93 16.43
C ILE A 41 4.16 17.28 16.75
N THR A 42 3.69 18.01 15.75
CA THR A 42 2.89 19.23 15.97
C THR A 42 1.44 18.81 16.18
N PHE A 43 0.74 19.48 17.09
CA PHE A 43 -0.67 19.20 17.37
C PHE A 43 -1.52 20.46 17.44
N ASP A 44 -2.80 20.32 17.07
CA ASP A 44 -3.87 21.29 17.27
C ASP A 44 -5.14 20.51 17.61
N TYR A 45 -5.71 20.69 18.79
CA TYR A 45 -6.93 20.01 19.23
C TYR A 45 -7.87 20.95 19.99
N VAL A 46 -9.14 20.59 20.02
CA VAL A 46 -10.15 21.20 20.88
C VAL A 46 -10.45 20.21 22.00
N ASP A 47 -10.27 20.63 23.26
CA ASP A 47 -10.51 19.80 24.44
C ASP A 47 -12.01 19.69 24.79
N TYR A 48 -12.32 18.95 25.85
CA TYR A 48 -13.69 18.70 26.31
C TYR A 48 -14.46 19.98 26.67
N ASP A 49 -13.74 21.03 27.07
CA ASP A 49 -14.30 22.34 27.42
C ASP A 49 -14.44 23.25 26.18
N GLY A 50 -14.11 22.76 24.98
CA GLY A 50 -14.11 23.55 23.76
C GLY A 50 -12.90 24.49 23.62
N LEU A 51 -11.89 24.36 24.48
CA LEU A 51 -10.70 25.20 24.42
C LEU A 51 -9.71 24.66 23.39
N LEU A 52 -9.23 25.59 22.56
CA LEU A 52 -8.21 25.28 21.55
C LEU A 52 -6.83 25.15 22.21
N ARG A 53 -6.21 23.99 22.03
CA ARG A 53 -4.86 23.67 22.48
C ARG A 53 -3.97 23.40 21.27
N TRP A 54 -2.77 23.94 21.27
CA TRP A 54 -1.79 23.71 20.21
C TRP A 54 -0.37 23.67 20.79
N GLY A 55 0.52 22.94 20.14
CA GLY A 55 1.89 22.79 20.62
C GLY A 55 2.67 21.72 19.84
N GLN A 56 3.76 21.26 20.46
CA GLN A 56 4.66 20.28 19.88
C GLN A 56 5.08 19.24 20.92
N ILE A 57 5.20 17.99 20.48
CA ILE A 57 5.75 16.87 21.25
C ILE A 57 7.14 16.56 20.69
N GLY A 58 8.17 16.74 21.50
CA GLY A 58 9.57 16.52 21.11
C GLY A 58 10.31 15.66 22.15
N PRO A 59 11.08 14.65 21.73
CA PRO A 59 11.26 14.17 20.37
C PRO A 59 10.06 13.32 19.88
N ALA A 60 9.84 13.22 18.56
CA ALA A 60 8.82 12.37 17.94
C ALA A 60 9.08 10.87 18.17
N THR A 61 8.72 10.41 19.37
CA THR A 61 8.97 9.05 19.85
C THR A 61 7.73 8.50 20.52
N ARG A 62 7.63 7.16 20.53
CA ARG A 62 6.55 6.44 21.22
C ARG A 62 6.42 6.86 22.69
N LYS A 63 7.54 6.97 23.40
CA LYS A 63 7.58 7.36 24.82
C LYS A 63 7.07 8.78 25.03
N ALA A 64 7.53 9.74 24.22
CA ALA A 64 7.10 11.13 24.36
C ALA A 64 5.60 11.31 24.06
N LEU A 65 5.10 10.66 23.00
CA LEU A 65 3.68 10.68 22.68
C LEU A 65 2.84 10.04 23.79
N ARG A 66 3.25 8.88 24.31
CA ARG A 66 2.54 8.21 25.41
C ARG A 66 2.42 9.08 26.65
N ASN A 67 3.53 9.72 27.06
CA ASN A 67 3.52 10.62 28.21
C ASN A 67 2.55 11.78 27.97
N TRP A 68 2.62 12.38 26.78
CA TRP A 68 1.72 13.48 26.41
C TRP A 68 0.25 13.06 26.44
N LEU A 69 -0.09 11.88 25.89
CA LEU A 69 -1.45 11.34 25.92
C LEU A 69 -1.94 11.07 27.36
N ALA A 70 -1.08 10.55 28.22
CA ALA A 70 -1.42 10.33 29.63
C ALA A 70 -1.68 11.64 30.39
N GLU A 71 -0.98 12.72 30.03
CA GLU A 71 -1.13 14.04 30.64
C GLU A 71 -2.36 14.82 30.12
N HIS A 72 -2.70 14.69 28.82
CA HIS A 72 -3.67 15.55 28.16
C HIS A 72 -4.97 14.83 27.74
N CYS A 73 -4.98 13.50 27.78
CA CYS A 73 -6.06 12.68 27.21
C CYS A 73 -6.41 11.52 28.16
N SER A 74 -6.46 11.78 29.47
CA SER A 74 -6.64 10.75 30.52
C SER A 74 -7.95 9.96 30.41
N ASP A 75 -9.00 10.59 29.86
CA ASP A 75 -10.34 10.01 29.81
C ASP A 75 -10.56 9.11 28.58
N GLY A 76 -9.59 9.08 27.65
CA GLY A 76 -9.61 8.24 26.45
C GLY A 76 -10.64 8.63 25.39
N ASP A 77 -11.51 9.60 25.64
CA ASP A 77 -12.54 10.05 24.70
C ASP A 77 -11.98 11.11 23.73
N GLY A 78 -11.50 10.68 22.58
CA GLY A 78 -10.98 11.61 21.58
C GLY A 78 -10.82 11.03 20.19
N GLN A 79 -10.68 11.92 19.21
CA GLN A 79 -10.45 11.59 17.81
C GLN A 79 -9.33 12.46 17.26
N PHE A 80 -8.28 11.84 16.71
CA PHE A 80 -7.15 12.56 16.12
C PHE A 80 -6.92 12.16 14.67
N ALA A 81 -6.87 13.17 13.81
CA ALA A 81 -6.50 13.03 12.41
C ALA A 81 -4.99 13.18 12.21
N LEU A 82 -4.41 12.36 11.33
CA LEU A 82 -3.03 12.47 10.89
C LEU A 82 -2.90 12.10 9.41
N GLU A 83 -1.98 12.72 8.70
CA GLU A 83 -1.69 12.38 7.31
C GLU A 83 -0.81 11.11 7.21
N GLY A 84 -0.97 10.36 6.11
CA GLY A 84 -0.08 9.28 5.72
C GLY A 84 1.40 9.72 5.66
N CYS A 85 2.18 9.32 6.66
CA CYS A 85 3.60 9.67 6.80
C CYS A 85 4.41 8.52 7.40
N PRO A 86 5.75 8.47 7.30
CA PRO A 86 6.54 7.35 7.84
C PRO A 86 6.30 7.04 9.34
N GLY A 87 5.90 8.05 10.13
CA GLY A 87 5.61 7.90 11.56
C GLY A 87 4.16 7.50 11.88
N TRP A 88 3.25 7.43 10.91
CA TRP A 88 1.82 7.24 11.16
C TRP A 88 1.52 6.02 12.05
N ARG A 89 2.29 4.94 11.86
CA ARG A 89 2.04 3.64 12.49
C ARG A 89 2.10 3.72 14.01
N TYR A 90 3.21 4.21 14.56
CA TYR A 90 3.34 4.26 16.02
C TYR A 90 2.36 5.26 16.64
N VAL A 91 2.03 6.35 15.92
CA VAL A 91 1.07 7.34 16.39
C VAL A 91 -0.33 6.73 16.50
N CYS A 92 -0.79 6.03 15.46
CA CYS A 92 -2.08 5.32 15.49
C CYS A 92 -2.11 4.25 16.58
N GLU A 93 -1.02 3.49 16.75
CA GLU A 93 -0.92 2.46 17.78
C GLU A 93 -0.97 3.04 19.20
N GLU A 94 -0.30 4.18 19.46
CA GLU A 94 -0.35 4.82 20.79
C GLU A 94 -1.70 5.50 21.05
N LEU A 95 -2.34 6.08 20.03
CA LEU A 95 -3.70 6.61 20.16
C LEU A 95 -4.69 5.51 20.53
N ALA A 96 -4.68 4.40 19.79
CA ALA A 96 -5.53 3.26 20.07
C ALA A 96 -5.26 2.67 21.48
N ALA A 97 -4.00 2.63 21.91
CA ALA A 97 -3.65 2.17 23.25
C ALA A 97 -4.13 3.11 24.37
N ALA A 98 -4.32 4.39 24.08
CA ALA A 98 -4.89 5.39 24.98
C ALA A 98 -6.44 5.45 24.92
N GLY A 99 -7.09 4.60 24.13
CA GLY A 99 -8.56 4.62 23.93
C GLY A 99 -9.04 5.63 22.88
N ILE A 100 -8.13 6.36 22.25
CA ILE A 100 -8.42 7.46 21.34
C ILE A 100 -8.53 6.95 19.91
N CYS A 101 -9.55 7.41 19.17
CA CYS A 101 -9.75 7.06 17.78
C CYS A 101 -8.74 7.77 16.88
N ALA A 102 -8.01 6.99 16.07
CA ALA A 102 -7.04 7.51 15.11
C ALA A 102 -7.63 7.49 13.70
N HIS A 103 -7.57 8.63 13.01
CA HIS A 103 -7.99 8.79 11.62
C HIS A 103 -6.77 9.07 10.74
N LEU A 104 -6.43 8.13 9.87
CA LEU A 104 -5.31 8.28 8.94
C LEU A 104 -5.83 8.84 7.61
N GLY A 105 -5.23 9.91 7.09
CA GLY A 105 -5.67 10.55 5.84
C GLY A 105 -4.78 10.19 4.64
N ASP A 106 -5.38 10.14 3.45
CA ASP A 106 -4.61 10.03 2.20
C ASP A 106 -3.87 11.35 1.92
N ALA A 107 -2.54 11.28 1.92
CA ALA A 107 -1.65 12.41 1.69
C ALA A 107 -1.88 13.12 0.34
N ALA A 108 -2.15 12.35 -0.71
CA ALA A 108 -2.38 12.91 -2.04
C ALA A 108 -3.74 13.61 -2.13
N GLU A 109 -4.78 13.07 -1.49
CA GLU A 109 -6.09 13.72 -1.42
C GLU A 109 -6.06 14.99 -0.56
N ILE A 110 -5.36 14.97 0.59
CA ILE A 110 -5.20 16.15 1.45
C ILE A 110 -4.46 17.28 0.70
N ALA A 111 -3.39 16.95 -0.03
CA ALA A 111 -2.56 17.92 -0.73
C ALA A 111 -3.28 18.70 -1.85
N VAL A 112 -4.40 18.18 -2.38
CA VAL A 112 -5.19 18.85 -3.43
C VAL A 112 -6.39 19.63 -2.91
N LEU A 113 -6.65 19.59 -1.60
CA LEU A 113 -7.76 20.33 -1.01
C LEU A 113 -7.51 21.85 -1.07
N PRO A 114 -8.54 22.67 -1.32
CA PRO A 114 -8.38 24.11 -1.42
C PRO A 114 -7.99 24.69 -0.06
N GLU A 115 -6.73 25.08 0.09
CA GLU A 115 -6.32 25.94 1.20
C GLU A 115 -6.77 27.40 0.95
N PRO A 116 -7.21 28.13 1.98
CA PRO A 116 -7.48 29.56 1.86
C PRO A 116 -6.26 30.29 1.28
N LYS A 117 -6.47 30.99 0.16
CA LYS A 117 -5.43 31.64 -0.66
C LYS A 117 -4.41 32.42 0.20
N LYS A 118 -3.12 32.11 0.01
CA LYS A 118 -1.93 32.93 0.36
C LYS A 118 -1.60 33.11 1.85
N ARG A 119 -1.35 32.04 2.59
CA ARG A 119 -0.43 32.09 3.75
C ARG A 119 0.69 31.08 3.58
N ALA A 120 1.86 31.39 4.14
CA ALA A 120 2.97 30.44 4.15
C ALA A 120 2.51 29.13 4.80
N LYS A 121 2.93 27.99 4.23
CA LYS A 121 2.71 26.67 4.82
C LYS A 121 3.37 26.65 6.20
N THR A 122 2.61 26.33 7.23
CA THR A 122 3.11 26.23 8.62
C THR A 122 2.56 24.97 9.26
N ASP A 123 3.34 24.33 10.11
CA ASP A 123 2.98 23.10 10.81
C ASP A 123 1.64 23.24 11.57
N ARG A 124 1.38 24.44 12.12
CA ARG A 124 0.12 24.77 12.80
C ARG A 124 -1.06 24.88 11.83
N ALA A 125 -0.86 25.39 10.63
CA ALA A 125 -1.91 25.43 9.61
C ALA A 125 -2.25 24.01 9.13
N ASP A 126 -1.23 23.17 8.96
CA ASP A 126 -1.38 21.77 8.56
C ASP A 126 -2.20 20.99 9.61
N THR A 127 -1.83 21.05 10.90
CA THR A 127 -2.60 20.37 11.97
C THR A 127 -4.01 20.90 12.11
N ARG A 128 -4.20 22.22 11.99
CA ARG A 128 -5.52 22.83 12.01
C ARG A 128 -6.39 22.35 10.85
N LEU A 129 -5.82 22.21 9.64
CA LEU A 129 -6.53 21.68 8.48
C LEU A 129 -7.02 20.26 8.76
N LEU A 130 -6.14 19.38 9.25
CA LEU A 130 -6.49 17.99 9.58
C LEU A 130 -7.63 17.92 10.61
N ARG A 131 -7.53 18.68 11.71
CA ARG A 131 -8.60 18.76 12.71
C ARG A 131 -9.91 19.28 12.12
N THR A 132 -9.84 20.32 11.29
CA THR A 132 -11.02 20.95 10.69
C THR A 132 -11.73 19.95 9.76
N LEU A 133 -10.98 19.22 8.94
CA LEU A 133 -11.53 18.19 8.05
C LEU A 133 -12.19 17.05 8.84
N LEU A 134 -11.59 16.63 9.96
CA LEU A 134 -12.17 15.62 10.84
C LEU A 134 -13.45 16.10 11.51
N PHE A 135 -13.43 17.33 12.05
CA PHE A 135 -14.60 17.93 12.69
C PHE A 135 -15.76 18.15 11.72
N GLU A 136 -15.47 18.49 10.45
CA GLU A 136 -16.48 18.70 9.40
C GLU A 136 -16.96 17.40 8.73
N ASP A 137 -16.51 16.22 9.16
CA ASP A 137 -16.79 14.93 8.51
C ASP A 137 -16.43 14.91 7.01
N ARG A 138 -15.33 15.58 6.67
CA ARG A 138 -14.79 15.71 5.29
C ARG A 138 -13.39 15.13 5.16
N PHE A 139 -12.94 14.39 6.17
CA PHE A 139 -11.59 13.85 6.22
C PHE A 139 -11.42 12.71 5.20
N PRO A 140 -10.43 12.78 4.27
CA PRO A 140 -10.21 11.74 3.28
C PRO A 140 -9.54 10.51 3.90
N GLU A 141 -10.35 9.68 4.55
CA GLU A 141 -9.87 8.60 5.40
C GLU A 141 -9.24 7.43 4.61
N SER A 142 -8.03 7.10 5.00
CA SER A 142 -7.26 5.93 4.58
C SER A 142 -7.44 4.80 5.58
N TRP A 143 -7.68 3.60 5.07
CA TRP A 143 -7.86 2.43 5.91
C TRP A 143 -6.57 2.04 6.65
N ILE A 144 -6.65 2.00 7.99
CA ILE A 144 -5.57 1.55 8.86
C ILE A 144 -5.56 0.02 8.90
N LEU A 145 -4.43 -0.57 8.52
CA LEU A 145 -4.26 -2.02 8.56
C LEU A 145 -4.12 -2.55 9.99
N PRO A 146 -4.69 -3.72 10.33
CA PRO A 146 -4.42 -4.37 11.60
C PRO A 146 -2.93 -4.68 11.81
N ALA A 147 -2.47 -4.61 13.06
CA ALA A 147 -1.05 -4.73 13.42
C ALA A 147 -0.38 -6.01 12.87
N HIS A 148 -1.03 -7.16 13.00
CA HIS A 148 -0.49 -8.43 12.52
C HIS A 148 -0.29 -8.45 10.99
N MET A 149 -1.07 -7.68 10.23
CA MET A 149 -0.91 -7.53 8.80
C MET A 149 0.26 -6.60 8.45
N LEU A 150 0.46 -5.52 9.23
CA LEU A 150 1.59 -4.60 9.09
C LEU A 150 2.95 -5.28 9.31
N GLU A 151 3.02 -6.22 10.24
CA GLU A 151 4.23 -7.03 10.48
C GLU A 151 4.60 -7.85 9.24
N ILE A 152 3.62 -8.55 8.66
CA ILE A 152 3.83 -9.34 7.45
C ILE A 152 4.12 -8.46 6.24
N ARG A 153 3.50 -7.28 6.17
CA ARG A 153 3.82 -6.26 5.17
C ARG A 153 5.28 -5.85 5.26
N THR A 154 5.77 -5.58 6.47
CA THR A 154 7.16 -5.17 6.71
C THR A 154 8.13 -6.25 6.23
N LEU A 155 7.88 -7.51 6.57
CA LEU A 155 8.70 -8.64 6.10
C LEU A 155 8.62 -8.84 4.57
N GLY A 156 7.44 -8.68 3.98
CA GLY A 156 7.24 -8.77 2.54
C GLY A 156 7.98 -7.69 1.77
N ARG A 157 7.97 -6.45 2.27
CA ARG A 157 8.72 -5.32 1.72
C ARG A 157 10.22 -5.52 1.86
N LEU A 158 10.70 -5.99 3.02
CA LEU A 158 12.11 -6.35 3.19
C LEU A 158 12.56 -7.40 2.16
N TYR A 159 11.77 -8.47 1.98
CA TYR A 159 12.06 -9.49 0.96
C TYR A 159 12.18 -8.88 -0.44
N TYR A 160 11.22 -8.03 -0.82
CA TYR A 160 11.23 -7.35 -2.11
C TYR A 160 12.45 -6.44 -2.28
N THR A 161 12.77 -5.60 -1.29
CA THR A 161 13.94 -4.71 -1.32
C THR A 161 15.23 -5.49 -1.53
N LEU A 162 15.46 -6.54 -0.74
CA LEU A 162 16.68 -7.35 -0.87
C LEU A 162 16.73 -8.08 -2.22
N MET A 163 15.58 -8.52 -2.75
CA MET A 163 15.48 -9.09 -4.09
C MET A 163 15.88 -8.10 -5.18
N ASP A 164 15.41 -6.86 -5.08
CA ASP A 164 15.72 -5.82 -6.05
C ASP A 164 17.19 -5.41 -5.99
N GLU A 165 17.76 -5.27 -4.79
CA GLU A 165 19.19 -5.02 -4.61
C GLU A 165 20.05 -6.15 -5.21
N ARG A 166 19.70 -7.41 -4.96
CA ARG A 166 20.42 -8.56 -5.52
C ARG A 166 20.30 -8.59 -7.04
N ARG A 167 19.15 -8.21 -7.58
CA ARG A 167 18.95 -8.07 -9.04
C ARG A 167 19.84 -6.96 -9.60
N ALA A 168 19.89 -5.80 -8.95
CA ALA A 168 20.73 -4.69 -9.38
C ALA A 168 22.21 -5.08 -9.44
N TRP A 169 22.72 -5.86 -8.48
CA TRP A 169 24.09 -6.39 -8.53
C TRP A 169 24.31 -7.40 -9.68
N GLN A 170 23.35 -8.27 -9.97
CA GLN A 170 23.43 -9.15 -11.16
C GLN A 170 23.46 -8.35 -12.46
N GLN A 171 22.66 -7.29 -12.57
CA GLN A 171 22.67 -6.41 -13.75
C GLN A 171 24.01 -5.69 -13.92
N ARG A 172 24.64 -5.26 -12.83
CA ARG A 172 26.00 -4.69 -12.89
C ARG A 172 27.02 -5.67 -13.47
N ILE A 173 26.93 -6.96 -13.14
CA ILE A 173 27.77 -8.00 -13.75
C ILE A 173 27.51 -8.09 -15.26
N HIS A 174 26.24 -8.15 -15.68
CA HIS A 174 25.89 -8.21 -17.11
C HIS A 174 26.41 -7.00 -17.89
N VAL A 175 26.26 -5.79 -17.34
CA VAL A 175 26.80 -4.55 -17.94
C VAL A 175 28.33 -4.62 -18.02
N GLN A 176 29.00 -5.10 -16.98
CA GLN A 176 30.47 -5.18 -16.96
C GLN A 176 31.02 -6.20 -17.96
N LEU A 177 30.33 -7.32 -18.17
CA LEU A 177 30.66 -8.29 -19.22
C LEU A 177 30.50 -7.67 -20.61
N PHE A 178 29.37 -7.00 -20.85
CA PHE A 178 29.09 -6.34 -22.13
C PHE A 178 30.12 -5.23 -22.44
N HIS A 179 30.46 -4.41 -21.45
CA HIS A 179 31.45 -3.33 -21.61
C HIS A 179 32.83 -3.83 -22.03
N GLN A 180 33.19 -5.06 -21.67
CA GLN A 180 34.47 -5.69 -22.01
C GLN A 180 34.37 -6.66 -23.20
N GLY A 181 33.23 -6.69 -23.90
CA GLY A 181 33.05 -7.55 -25.08
C GLY A 181 32.91 -9.04 -24.75
N CYS A 182 32.68 -9.40 -23.48
CA CYS A 182 32.50 -10.78 -23.06
C CYS A 182 31.10 -11.30 -23.42
N PRO A 183 30.95 -12.61 -23.73
CA PRO A 183 29.65 -13.19 -23.97
C PRO A 183 28.76 -13.13 -22.72
N PRO A 184 27.43 -13.04 -22.88
CA PRO A 184 26.52 -13.00 -21.75
C PRO A 184 26.50 -14.34 -21.00
N ILE A 185 26.83 -14.30 -19.71
CA ILE A 185 26.72 -15.46 -18.83
C ILE A 185 25.32 -15.46 -18.20
N ARG A 186 24.60 -16.58 -18.30
CA ARG A 186 23.27 -16.75 -17.70
C ARG A 186 23.38 -17.45 -16.35
N ALA A 187 22.33 -17.34 -15.53
CA ALA A 187 22.21 -18.03 -14.25
C ALA A 187 23.45 -17.86 -13.35
N LEU A 188 23.85 -16.60 -13.12
CA LEU A 188 25.07 -16.21 -12.40
C LEU A 188 25.20 -16.87 -11.01
N LEU A 189 24.08 -17.21 -10.38
CA LEU A 189 24.04 -17.82 -9.05
C LEU A 189 24.28 -19.35 -9.06
N SER A 190 24.19 -19.98 -10.22
CA SER A 190 24.45 -21.42 -10.37
C SER A 190 25.95 -21.72 -10.32
N GLY A 191 26.33 -22.95 -9.94
CA GLY A 191 27.74 -23.37 -9.96
C GLY A 191 28.38 -23.22 -11.35
N ALA A 192 27.65 -23.54 -12.42
CA ALA A 192 28.10 -23.34 -13.79
C ALA A 192 28.28 -21.86 -14.15
N GLY A 193 27.35 -20.99 -13.73
CA GLY A 193 27.45 -19.55 -13.93
C GLY A 193 28.64 -18.93 -13.21
N ARG A 194 28.93 -19.38 -11.98
CA ARG A 194 30.12 -18.97 -11.21
C ARG A 194 31.41 -19.41 -11.88
N ALA A 195 31.51 -20.69 -12.27
CA ALA A 195 32.69 -21.19 -12.97
C ALA A 195 32.94 -20.43 -14.29
N ALA A 196 31.88 -20.10 -15.04
CA ALA A 196 32.00 -19.29 -16.24
C ALA A 196 32.53 -17.88 -15.94
N LEU A 197 32.05 -17.23 -14.87
CA LEU A 197 32.54 -15.93 -14.42
C LEU A 197 34.00 -15.97 -13.98
N ASP A 198 34.44 -17.06 -13.36
CA ASP A 198 35.84 -17.24 -12.96
C ASP A 198 36.76 -17.35 -14.18
N SER A 199 36.31 -18.04 -15.23
CA SER A 199 37.08 -18.26 -16.46
C SER A 199 37.12 -17.11 -17.46
N VAL A 200 36.22 -16.12 -17.34
CA VAL A 200 36.10 -15.05 -18.34
C VAL A 200 37.29 -14.09 -18.29
N ASP A 201 37.84 -13.74 -19.45
CA ASP A 201 38.93 -12.77 -19.53
C ASP A 201 38.39 -11.36 -19.27
N LEU A 202 38.85 -10.73 -18.19
CA LEU A 202 38.46 -9.38 -17.78
C LEU A 202 39.71 -8.59 -17.43
N SER A 203 39.67 -7.30 -17.72
CA SER A 203 40.60 -6.34 -17.13
C SER A 203 40.60 -6.44 -15.60
N ALA A 204 41.71 -6.08 -14.96
CA ALA A 204 41.83 -6.12 -13.50
C ALA A 204 40.72 -5.31 -12.79
N ALA A 205 40.33 -4.17 -13.36
CA ALA A 205 39.22 -3.36 -12.84
C ALA A 205 37.87 -4.07 -13.02
N GLY A 206 37.62 -4.65 -14.20
CA GLY A 206 36.41 -5.41 -14.48
C GLY A 206 36.25 -6.62 -13.57
N ARG A 207 37.33 -7.37 -13.33
CA ARG A 207 37.38 -8.48 -12.37
C ARG A 207 37.00 -8.00 -10.96
N ARG A 208 37.59 -6.91 -10.48
CA ARG A 208 37.26 -6.34 -9.16
C ARG A 208 35.78 -5.94 -9.03
N CYS A 209 35.19 -5.38 -10.09
CA CYS A 209 33.76 -5.06 -10.13
C CYS A 209 32.88 -6.32 -10.01
N VAL A 210 33.18 -7.36 -10.79
CA VAL A 210 32.45 -8.63 -10.77
C VAL A 210 32.58 -9.32 -9.40
N ASP A 211 33.78 -9.42 -8.86
CA ASP A 211 34.02 -10.07 -7.56
C ASP A 211 33.31 -9.34 -6.42
N THR A 212 33.27 -8.01 -6.48
CA THR A 212 32.53 -7.20 -5.50
C THR A 212 31.03 -7.44 -5.62
N ALA A 213 30.50 -7.48 -6.84
CA ALA A 213 29.09 -7.78 -7.07
C ALA A 213 28.71 -9.17 -6.56
N LEU A 214 29.55 -10.18 -6.80
CA LEU A 214 29.34 -11.55 -6.30
C LEU A 214 29.32 -11.60 -4.77
N ARG A 215 30.27 -10.95 -4.08
CA ARG A 215 30.25 -10.87 -2.60
C ARG A 215 28.98 -10.21 -2.08
N ARG A 216 28.50 -9.14 -2.73
CA ARG A 216 27.23 -8.48 -2.35
C ARG A 216 26.02 -9.38 -2.58
N ILE A 217 25.99 -10.09 -3.71
CA ILE A 217 24.95 -11.07 -4.03
C ILE A 217 24.90 -12.19 -2.97
N ASP A 218 26.06 -12.66 -2.51
CA ASP A 218 26.15 -13.74 -1.52
C ASP A 218 25.65 -13.28 -0.15
N GLN A 219 26.06 -12.08 0.29
CA GLN A 219 25.55 -11.46 1.51
C GLN A 219 24.03 -11.28 1.47
N LEU A 220 23.51 -10.70 0.39
CA LEU A 220 22.07 -10.51 0.22
C LEU A 220 21.33 -11.84 0.20
N SER A 221 21.87 -12.87 -0.45
CA SER A 221 21.20 -14.18 -0.53
C SER A 221 21.04 -14.82 0.86
N THR A 222 22.05 -14.73 1.72
CA THR A 222 21.96 -15.19 3.11
C THR A 222 20.82 -14.51 3.89
N GLU A 223 20.63 -13.20 3.71
CA GLU A 223 19.53 -12.46 4.35
C GLU A 223 18.16 -12.78 3.74
N ILE A 224 18.11 -13.05 2.44
CA ILE A 224 16.87 -13.37 1.73
C ILE A 224 16.34 -14.76 2.09
N ASP A 225 17.22 -15.76 2.13
CA ASP A 225 16.85 -17.18 2.24
C ASP A 225 15.87 -17.53 3.39
N PRO A 226 15.96 -16.95 4.60
CA PRO A 226 14.98 -17.24 5.65
C PRO A 226 13.60 -16.60 5.44
N LEU A 227 13.50 -15.48 4.72
CA LEU A 227 12.26 -14.68 4.63
C LEU A 227 11.09 -15.44 3.96
N PRO A 228 11.28 -16.15 2.82
CA PRO A 228 10.21 -16.94 2.22
C PRO A 228 9.60 -17.95 3.19
N SER A 229 10.41 -18.65 3.98
CA SER A 229 9.92 -19.66 4.92
C SER A 229 9.03 -19.03 6.00
N GLN A 230 9.41 -17.86 6.52
CA GLN A 230 8.61 -17.11 7.50
C GLN A 230 7.26 -16.67 6.90
N LEU A 231 7.30 -16.02 5.73
CA LEU A 231 6.12 -15.54 5.02
C LEU A 231 5.17 -16.68 4.63
N VAL A 232 5.70 -17.79 4.13
CA VAL A 232 4.92 -18.97 3.73
C VAL A 232 4.28 -19.65 4.93
N ASN A 233 5.02 -19.82 6.04
CA ASN A 233 4.48 -20.42 7.26
C ASN A 233 3.37 -19.58 7.88
N PHE A 234 3.46 -18.25 7.79
CA PHE A 234 2.35 -17.37 8.14
C PHE A 234 1.17 -17.55 7.18
N ALA A 235 1.40 -17.45 5.87
CA ALA A 235 0.34 -17.49 4.85
C ALA A 235 -0.49 -18.78 4.90
N ARG A 236 0.12 -19.93 5.19
CA ARG A 236 -0.59 -21.21 5.32
C ARG A 236 -1.68 -21.23 6.37
N ARG A 237 -1.62 -20.34 7.37
CA ARG A 237 -2.60 -20.23 8.46
C ARG A 237 -3.71 -19.22 8.18
N GLN A 238 -3.63 -18.48 7.07
CA GLN A 238 -4.60 -17.45 6.73
C GLN A 238 -5.59 -17.93 5.68
N ALA A 239 -6.88 -17.84 5.97
CA ALA A 239 -7.95 -18.24 5.06
C ALA A 239 -7.85 -17.51 3.71
N GLY A 240 -7.58 -16.19 3.72
CA GLY A 240 -7.40 -15.40 2.49
C GLY A 240 -6.24 -15.89 1.61
N CYS A 241 -5.12 -16.31 2.22
CA CYS A 241 -4.00 -16.88 1.48
C CYS A 241 -4.32 -18.27 0.93
N GLN A 242 -5.02 -19.11 1.70
CA GLN A 242 -5.48 -20.43 1.26
C GLN A 242 -6.46 -20.33 0.09
N ALA A 243 -7.35 -19.33 0.10
CA ALA A 243 -8.25 -19.06 -1.01
C ALA A 243 -7.48 -18.66 -2.27
N MET A 244 -6.51 -17.74 -2.15
CA MET A 244 -5.65 -17.33 -3.27
C MET A 244 -4.83 -18.50 -3.85
N GLN A 245 -4.39 -19.45 -3.03
CA GLN A 245 -3.67 -20.66 -3.49
C GLN A 245 -4.47 -21.56 -4.43
N ARG A 246 -5.80 -21.43 -4.47
CA ARG A 246 -6.63 -22.19 -5.42
C ARG A 246 -6.43 -21.71 -6.85
N HIS A 247 -5.89 -20.50 -7.05
CA HIS A 247 -5.61 -19.93 -8.35
C HIS A 247 -4.21 -20.32 -8.81
N TYR A 248 -4.14 -20.89 -10.01
CA TYR A 248 -2.87 -21.28 -10.60
C TYR A 248 -1.98 -20.04 -10.80
N GLY A 249 -0.74 -20.15 -10.35
CA GLY A 249 0.26 -19.09 -10.46
C GLY A 249 0.46 -18.26 -9.19
N ILE A 250 -0.53 -18.19 -8.29
CA ILE A 250 -0.33 -17.52 -7.00
C ILE A 250 0.36 -18.50 -6.04
N GLY A 251 1.67 -18.33 -5.82
CA GLY A 251 2.44 -19.07 -4.81
C GLY A 251 2.25 -18.51 -3.39
N TRP A 252 2.59 -19.29 -2.35
CA TRP A 252 2.34 -18.91 -0.96
C TRP A 252 3.02 -17.60 -0.55
N LEU A 253 4.20 -17.34 -1.10
CA LEU A 253 4.94 -16.10 -0.89
C LEU A 253 4.19 -14.90 -1.50
N CYS A 254 3.78 -14.99 -2.76
CA CYS A 254 2.98 -13.95 -3.42
C CYS A 254 1.65 -13.74 -2.69
N ALA A 255 0.99 -14.82 -2.23
CA ALA A 255 -0.23 -14.75 -1.44
C ALA A 255 -0.01 -13.97 -0.14
N ALA A 256 1.09 -14.22 0.59
CA ALA A 256 1.42 -13.49 1.82
C ALA A 256 1.56 -11.98 1.58
N ILE A 257 2.25 -11.61 0.49
CA ILE A 257 2.53 -10.21 0.14
C ILE A 257 1.28 -9.51 -0.39
N ILE A 258 0.49 -10.16 -1.25
CA ILE A 258 -0.80 -9.63 -1.70
C ILE A 258 -1.73 -9.42 -0.51
N TRP A 259 -1.83 -10.42 0.37
CA TRP A 259 -2.67 -10.35 1.57
C TRP A 259 -2.27 -9.19 2.48
N SER A 260 -0.96 -9.01 2.74
CA SER A 260 -0.48 -7.95 3.61
C SER A 260 -0.53 -6.55 2.97
N GLU A 261 -0.44 -6.39 1.65
CA GLU A 261 -0.58 -5.09 0.98
C GLU A 261 -2.05 -4.69 0.78
N VAL A 262 -2.94 -5.63 0.48
CA VAL A 262 -4.35 -5.34 0.19
C VAL A 262 -5.19 -5.21 1.45
N GLY A 263 -4.97 -6.13 2.40
CA GLY A 263 -5.78 -6.33 3.58
C GLY A 263 -7.21 -6.77 3.32
N ASP A 264 -8.19 -6.20 4.01
CA ASP A 264 -9.59 -6.61 3.86
C ASP A 264 -10.10 -6.20 2.49
N VAL A 265 -10.45 -7.20 1.68
CA VAL A 265 -10.87 -7.02 0.29
C VAL A 265 -12.30 -6.50 0.19
N ARG A 266 -13.10 -6.62 1.26
CA ARG A 266 -14.50 -6.15 1.32
C ARG A 266 -14.62 -4.63 1.25
N ARG A 267 -13.54 -3.90 1.56
CA ARG A 267 -13.48 -2.44 1.40
C ARG A 267 -13.55 -1.99 -0.06
N PHE A 268 -13.31 -2.89 -1.00
CA PHE A 268 -13.42 -2.59 -2.42
C PHE A 268 -14.79 -3.00 -2.95
N SER A 269 -15.56 -2.02 -3.44
CA SER A 269 -16.85 -2.29 -4.07
C SER A 269 -16.76 -3.04 -5.40
N SER A 270 -15.57 -3.12 -6.01
CA SER A 270 -15.32 -3.90 -7.22
C SER A 270 -13.83 -4.24 -7.37
N SER A 271 -13.54 -5.27 -8.17
CA SER A 271 -12.17 -5.61 -8.56
C SER A 271 -11.44 -4.49 -9.29
N HIS A 272 -12.16 -3.64 -10.04
CA HIS A 272 -11.57 -2.50 -10.74
C HIS A 272 -10.96 -1.50 -9.76
N ARG A 273 -11.61 -1.28 -8.61
CA ARG A 273 -11.05 -0.43 -7.56
C ARG A 273 -9.77 -1.02 -6.96
N LEU A 274 -9.72 -2.35 -6.79
CA LEU A 274 -8.49 -2.99 -6.33
C LEU A 274 -7.36 -2.91 -7.37
N VAL A 275 -7.66 -3.07 -8.66
CA VAL A 275 -6.67 -2.93 -9.74
C VAL A 275 -6.09 -1.51 -9.74
N ARG A 276 -6.93 -0.48 -9.57
CA ARG A 276 -6.49 0.91 -9.42
C ARG A 276 -5.67 1.13 -8.14
N PHE A 277 -6.11 0.58 -7.00
CA PHE A 277 -5.35 0.62 -5.74
C PHE A 277 -3.96 -0.02 -5.87
N ALA A 278 -3.83 -1.11 -6.63
CA ALA A 278 -2.53 -1.72 -6.92
C ALA A 278 -1.68 -0.88 -7.90
N GLY A 279 -2.26 0.12 -8.56
CA GLY A 279 -1.62 0.88 -9.63
C GLY A 279 -1.37 0.03 -10.89
N LEU A 280 -2.23 -0.95 -11.14
CA LEU A 280 -2.21 -1.84 -12.30
C LEU A 280 -3.15 -1.38 -13.42
N ASP A 281 -3.85 -0.26 -13.22
CA ASP A 281 -4.64 0.41 -14.24
C ASP A 281 -3.77 1.21 -15.22
N VAL A 282 -4.22 1.28 -16.47
CA VAL A 282 -3.54 2.03 -17.53
C VAL A 282 -4.06 3.46 -17.52
N THR A 283 -3.16 4.44 -17.34
CA THR A 283 -3.50 5.86 -17.44
C THR A 283 -3.76 6.23 -18.89
N VAL A 284 -4.92 6.81 -19.17
CA VAL A 284 -5.28 7.28 -20.52
C VAL A 284 -5.31 8.80 -20.50
N TYR A 285 -4.34 9.42 -21.17
CA TYR A 285 -4.44 10.82 -21.58
C TYR A 285 -5.09 10.85 -22.97
N SER A 286 -6.36 11.22 -23.03
CA SER A 286 -7.03 11.51 -24.29
C SER A 286 -7.19 13.01 -24.45
N SER A 287 -6.47 13.60 -25.40
CA SER A 287 -6.88 14.84 -26.02
C SER A 287 -7.56 14.52 -27.36
N ASP A 288 -8.44 15.41 -27.81
CA ASP A 288 -9.42 15.23 -28.91
C ASP A 288 -8.86 14.65 -30.22
N THR A 289 -7.54 14.69 -30.41
CA THR A 289 -6.85 14.24 -31.64
C THR A 289 -5.69 13.25 -31.42
N LYS A 290 -5.29 12.94 -30.18
CA LYS A 290 -4.16 12.03 -29.91
C LYS A 290 -4.44 11.11 -28.72
N ARG A 291 -4.31 9.80 -28.95
CA ARG A 291 -4.19 8.78 -27.89
C ARG A 291 -2.73 8.36 -27.79
N SER A 292 -2.07 8.76 -26.71
CA SER A 292 -0.79 8.16 -26.34
C SER A 292 -1.03 6.73 -25.80
N PRO A 293 -0.12 5.78 -26.03
CA PRO A 293 -0.15 4.50 -25.33
C PRO A 293 -0.07 4.80 -23.83
N GLY A 294 -1.10 4.40 -23.08
CA GLY A 294 -1.11 4.62 -21.65
C GLY A 294 0.00 3.88 -20.92
N HIS A 295 0.46 4.42 -19.80
CA HIS A 295 1.40 3.75 -18.90
C HIS A 295 0.64 3.22 -17.67
N LEU A 296 1.25 2.32 -16.90
CA LEU A 296 0.70 1.98 -15.59
C LEU A 296 0.80 3.20 -14.68
N SER A 297 -0.25 3.49 -13.91
CA SER A 297 -0.29 4.62 -12.95
C SER A 297 0.87 4.59 -11.97
N ARG A 298 1.23 3.38 -11.50
CA ARG A 298 2.28 3.13 -10.48
C ARG A 298 2.01 3.78 -9.12
N GLU A 299 0.82 4.33 -8.90
CA GLU A 299 0.41 5.00 -7.65
C GLU A 299 0.29 4.03 -6.46
N GLY A 300 0.10 2.73 -6.71
CA GLY A 300 0.03 1.70 -5.67
C GLY A 300 1.38 1.16 -5.17
N SER A 301 1.35 0.15 -4.30
CA SER A 301 2.54 -0.54 -3.79
C SER A 301 3.33 -1.25 -4.93
N PRO A 302 4.65 -1.01 -5.07
CA PRO A 302 5.48 -1.75 -6.01
C PRO A 302 5.57 -3.25 -5.65
N GLU A 303 5.52 -3.61 -4.38
CA GLU A 303 5.52 -4.99 -3.89
C GLU A 303 4.25 -5.74 -4.29
N LEU A 304 3.10 -5.09 -4.15
CA LEU A 304 1.82 -5.65 -4.61
C LEU A 304 1.84 -5.89 -6.12
N ARG A 305 2.33 -4.92 -6.89
CA ARG A 305 2.47 -5.08 -8.36
C ARG A 305 3.44 -6.20 -8.72
N TRP A 306 4.58 -6.28 -8.04
CA TRP A 306 5.55 -7.34 -8.25
C TRP A 306 4.95 -8.70 -7.95
N ALA A 307 4.27 -8.88 -6.81
CA ALA A 307 3.65 -10.14 -6.45
C ALA A 307 2.56 -10.56 -7.44
N ALA A 308 1.75 -9.61 -7.92
CA ALA A 308 0.76 -9.85 -8.96
C ALA A 308 1.41 -10.22 -10.31
N PHE A 309 2.51 -9.57 -10.67
CA PHE A 309 3.27 -9.87 -11.88
C PHE A 309 3.87 -11.28 -11.84
N GLU A 310 4.53 -11.66 -10.75
CA GLU A 310 5.08 -13.02 -10.57
C GLU A 310 3.99 -14.10 -10.68
N ALA A 311 2.81 -13.82 -10.12
CA ALA A 311 1.66 -14.72 -10.24
C ALA A 311 1.17 -14.85 -11.68
N ALA A 312 1.07 -13.73 -12.41
CA ALA A 312 0.67 -13.71 -13.82
C ALA A 312 1.68 -14.41 -14.73
N GLU A 313 2.99 -14.21 -14.51
CA GLU A 313 4.06 -14.91 -15.22
C GLU A 313 4.03 -16.42 -14.97
N CYS A 314 3.65 -16.85 -13.76
CA CYS A 314 3.42 -18.27 -13.52
C CYS A 314 2.19 -18.76 -14.28
N ALA A 315 1.10 -17.99 -14.30
CA ALA A 315 -0.15 -18.31 -14.98
C ALA A 315 -0.06 -18.30 -16.52
N SER A 316 0.93 -17.64 -17.10
CA SER A 316 1.19 -17.64 -18.55
C SER A 316 1.89 -18.91 -19.05
N ARG A 317 2.33 -19.81 -18.15
CA ARG A 317 3.01 -21.05 -18.52
C ARG A 317 2.02 -22.06 -19.10
N ARG A 318 2.47 -22.89 -20.06
CA ARG A 318 1.65 -23.91 -20.76
C ARG A 318 0.87 -24.87 -19.85
N ARG A 319 1.34 -25.09 -18.62
CA ARG A 319 0.70 -25.99 -17.64
C ARG A 319 -0.45 -25.32 -16.86
N SER A 320 -0.65 -24.02 -17.07
CA SER A 320 -1.73 -23.26 -16.44
C SER A 320 -3.08 -23.59 -17.06
N LEU A 321 -4.11 -23.70 -16.22
CA LEU A 321 -5.50 -23.79 -16.67
C LEU A 321 -5.95 -22.51 -17.41
N ASP A 322 -5.26 -21.39 -17.15
CA ASP A 322 -5.56 -20.07 -17.70
C ASP A 322 -4.70 -19.71 -18.91
N TYR A 323 -3.84 -20.62 -19.35
CA TYR A 323 -2.94 -20.43 -20.50
C TYR A 323 -3.68 -19.92 -21.74
N GLY A 324 -4.82 -20.55 -22.06
CA GLY A 324 -5.64 -20.18 -23.21
C GLY A 324 -6.31 -18.81 -23.07
N TYR A 325 -6.69 -18.40 -21.86
CA TYR A 325 -7.24 -17.07 -21.60
C TYR A 325 -6.16 -15.99 -21.73
N TYR A 326 -4.98 -16.21 -21.12
CA TYR A 326 -3.85 -15.30 -21.21
C TYR A 326 -3.45 -15.03 -22.67
N HIS A 327 -3.25 -16.07 -23.48
CA HIS A 327 -2.86 -15.90 -24.87
C HIS A 327 -3.93 -15.22 -25.74
N LYS A 328 -5.22 -15.47 -25.47
CA LYS A 328 -6.31 -14.72 -26.12
C LYS A 328 -6.25 -13.23 -25.81
N LEU A 329 -5.95 -12.87 -24.56
CA LEU A 329 -5.82 -11.46 -24.15
C LEU A 329 -4.56 -10.81 -24.73
N ALA A 330 -3.42 -11.52 -24.74
CA ALA A 330 -2.17 -11.05 -25.33
C ALA A 330 -2.35 -10.75 -26.83
N ALA A 331 -2.94 -11.68 -27.58
CA ALA A 331 -3.20 -11.52 -29.02
C ALA A 331 -4.12 -10.33 -29.34
N LYS A 332 -5.10 -10.02 -28.47
CA LYS A 332 -5.96 -8.82 -28.63
C LYS A 332 -5.19 -7.52 -28.47
N ARG A 333 -4.15 -7.49 -27.64
CA ARG A 333 -3.36 -6.29 -27.36
C ARG A 333 -2.41 -5.97 -28.52
N ASP A 334 -1.87 -6.97 -29.19
CA ASP A 334 -1.02 -6.80 -30.39
C ASP A 334 -1.82 -6.25 -31.58
N GLY A 335 -3.13 -6.50 -31.65
CA GLY A 335 -4.03 -5.96 -32.67
C GLY A 335 -4.25 -4.44 -32.60
N HIS A 336 -4.00 -3.79 -31.46
CA HIS A 336 -4.17 -2.34 -31.28
C HIS A 336 -2.87 -1.52 -31.45
N ASN A 337 -1.71 -2.18 -31.53
CA ASN A 337 -0.41 -1.52 -31.76
C ASN A 337 0.06 -1.60 -33.24
N GLY A 338 -0.72 -2.25 -34.11
CA GLY A 338 -0.37 -2.49 -35.51
C GLY A 338 -0.66 -1.34 -36.46
N LYS A 339 -0.11 -0.13 -36.24
CA LYS A 339 0.08 0.89 -37.30
C LYS A 339 1.33 1.73 -37.02
N ASN A 340 2.50 1.18 -37.34
CA ASN A 340 3.62 1.86 -38.03
C ASN A 340 4.82 0.89 -38.13
N PRO A 341 5.24 0.48 -39.35
CA PRO A 341 6.47 -0.26 -39.52
C PRO A 341 7.64 0.74 -39.54
N HIS A 342 8.50 0.71 -38.52
CA HIS A 342 9.83 1.31 -38.62
C HIS A 342 10.87 0.19 -38.71
N PRO A 343 11.76 0.22 -39.71
CA PRO A 343 12.87 -0.72 -39.79
C PRO A 343 14.01 -0.23 -38.88
N GLY A 344 14.57 -1.14 -38.08
CA GLY A 344 15.88 -0.93 -37.45
C GLY A 344 15.90 -0.91 -35.93
N GLY A 345 16.48 -1.96 -35.35
CA GLY A 345 17.41 -1.85 -34.22
C GLY A 345 16.87 -1.29 -32.90
N GLY A 346 15.85 -1.93 -32.30
CA GLY A 346 15.49 -1.70 -30.90
C GLY A 346 15.83 -2.93 -30.06
N THR A 347 16.94 -2.87 -29.32
CA THR A 347 17.30 -3.86 -28.30
C THR A 347 16.17 -3.97 -27.27
N GLN A 348 15.41 -5.06 -27.33
CA GLN A 348 14.47 -5.43 -26.29
C GLN A 348 15.26 -5.66 -25.00
N ASN A 349 15.20 -4.71 -24.06
CA ASN A 349 15.58 -4.92 -22.67
C ASN A 349 14.53 -5.81 -21.99
N SER A 350 14.45 -7.06 -22.42
CA SER A 350 13.82 -8.15 -21.67
C SER A 350 14.94 -8.86 -20.91
N ALA A 351 15.37 -8.25 -19.81
CA ALA A 351 16.20 -8.97 -18.85
C ALA A 351 15.38 -10.18 -18.34
N PRO A 352 15.83 -11.43 -18.52
CA PRO A 352 15.12 -12.58 -18.02
C PRO A 352 15.13 -12.50 -16.49
N MET A 353 13.95 -12.32 -15.88
CA MET A 353 13.79 -12.54 -14.46
C MET A 353 14.11 -14.01 -14.17
N LEU A 354 15.26 -14.26 -13.57
CA LEU A 354 15.60 -15.57 -13.01
C LEU A 354 14.56 -15.88 -11.93
N SER A 355 13.63 -16.77 -12.28
CA SER A 355 12.61 -17.37 -11.42
C SER A 355 13.21 -17.79 -10.07
N PRO A 356 12.66 -17.37 -8.93
CA PRO A 356 12.87 -18.10 -7.69
C PRO A 356 12.30 -19.51 -7.89
N ALA A 357 13.13 -20.54 -7.73
CA ALA A 357 12.72 -21.95 -7.80
C ALA A 357 11.71 -22.37 -6.69
N ALA A 358 11.25 -21.43 -5.87
CA ALA A 358 10.29 -21.66 -4.80
C ALA A 358 8.82 -21.70 -5.26
N CYS A 359 8.49 -21.19 -6.46
CA CYS A 359 7.07 -21.04 -6.87
C CYS A 359 6.45 -22.33 -7.46
N VAL A 360 7.22 -23.40 -7.66
CA VAL A 360 6.72 -24.66 -8.26
C VAL A 360 7.12 -25.86 -7.40
N ARG A 361 6.35 -26.13 -6.34
CA ARG A 361 6.19 -27.51 -5.86
C ARG A 361 4.73 -27.92 -6.01
N ARG A 362 4.51 -28.81 -6.99
CA ARG A 362 3.35 -29.68 -7.24
C ARG A 362 2.00 -29.12 -6.79
N TRP A 363 1.37 -28.28 -7.62
CA TRP A 363 -0.08 -28.06 -7.53
C TRP A 363 -0.77 -29.42 -7.59
N ARG A 364 -1.49 -29.79 -6.53
CA ARG A 364 -2.37 -30.96 -6.50
C ARG A 364 -3.80 -30.42 -6.56
N PRO A 365 -4.60 -30.81 -7.57
CA PRO A 365 -5.98 -30.36 -7.64
C PRO A 365 -6.75 -30.81 -6.40
N GLY A 366 -7.29 -29.86 -5.64
CA GLY A 366 -8.44 -30.08 -4.77
C GLY A 366 -9.69 -29.63 -5.51
N ALA A 367 -10.66 -30.54 -5.66
CA ALA A 367 -12.01 -30.41 -6.22
C ALA A 367 -12.30 -29.19 -7.11
N ALA A 368 -12.60 -29.47 -8.38
CA ALA A 368 -13.03 -28.48 -9.38
C ALA A 368 -14.19 -27.60 -8.85
N SER A 369 -13.99 -26.29 -8.82
CA SER A 369 -15.08 -25.32 -8.68
C SER A 369 -15.71 -25.06 -10.05
N PRO A 370 -17.05 -25.06 -10.18
CA PRO A 370 -17.73 -24.80 -11.45
C PRO A 370 -17.48 -23.36 -11.91
N ARG A 371 -17.03 -23.20 -13.16
CA ARG A 371 -16.77 -21.92 -13.81
C ARG A 371 -18.09 -21.17 -14.10
N THR A 372 -18.16 -19.90 -13.76
CA THR A 372 -19.05 -18.92 -14.43
C THR A 372 -18.27 -18.17 -15.53
N PRO A 373 -18.85 -17.97 -16.72
CA PRO A 373 -18.16 -17.29 -17.82
C PRO A 373 -18.23 -15.76 -17.62
N GLY A 374 -17.11 -15.13 -17.30
CA GLY A 374 -16.98 -13.67 -17.29
C GLY A 374 -16.51 -13.08 -15.96
N GLY A 375 -15.25 -13.29 -15.60
CA GLY A 375 -14.62 -12.65 -14.44
C GLY A 375 -13.10 -12.72 -14.60
N GLY A 376 -12.41 -11.59 -14.43
CA GLY A 376 -10.94 -11.59 -14.44
C GLY A 376 -10.37 -12.41 -13.26
N LEU A 377 -9.16 -12.92 -13.39
CA LEU A 377 -8.48 -13.78 -12.40
C LEU A 377 -8.42 -13.22 -10.97
N LEU A 378 -8.34 -11.90 -10.82
CA LEU A 378 -8.42 -11.23 -9.52
C LEU A 378 -9.86 -11.19 -8.99
N ASN A 379 -10.85 -11.12 -9.88
CA ASN A 379 -12.28 -11.01 -9.60
C ASN A 379 -12.83 -12.29 -8.97
N ASP A 380 -12.41 -13.46 -9.48
CA ASP A 380 -12.85 -14.76 -8.96
C ASP A 380 -12.07 -15.19 -7.72
N ALA A 381 -10.77 -14.84 -7.63
CA ALA A 381 -9.95 -15.12 -6.44
C ALA A 381 -10.41 -14.39 -5.19
N LEU A 382 -10.94 -13.18 -5.37
CA LEU A 382 -11.41 -12.36 -4.26
C LEU A 382 -12.86 -12.69 -3.88
N ARG A 383 -13.69 -13.14 -4.83
CA ARG A 383 -15.03 -13.66 -4.54
C ARG A 383 -14.98 -15.05 -3.90
N ALA A 384 -14.00 -15.90 -4.22
CA ALA A 384 -13.84 -17.22 -3.62
C ALA A 384 -13.33 -17.21 -2.17
N CYS A 385 -12.83 -16.07 -1.66
CA CYS A 385 -12.58 -15.86 -0.23
C CYS A 385 -13.87 -15.87 0.61
N HIS A 386 -15.06 -15.85 -0.02
CA HIS A 386 -16.35 -15.66 0.66
C HIS A 386 -17.21 -16.93 0.82
N ALA A 387 -16.67 -18.12 0.55
CA ALA A 387 -17.41 -19.35 0.82
C ALA A 387 -17.21 -19.92 2.24
N HIS A 388 -16.23 -19.46 3.03
CA HIS A 388 -15.99 -19.91 4.41
C HIS A 388 -15.32 -18.87 5.28
#